data_AF-A0A9E5I0T9-F1
#
_entry.id   AF-A0A9E5I0T9-F1
#
_cell.length_a   1.000
_cell.length_b   1.000
_cell.length_c   1.000
_cell.angle_alpha   90.00
_cell.angle_beta   90.00
_cell.angle_gamma   90.00
#
_symmetry.space_group_name_H-M   'P 1'
#
loop_
_entity.id
_entity.type
_entity.pdbx_description
1 polymer ?
#
loop_
_entity_poly.entity_id
_entity_poly.type
_entity_poly.pdbx_seq_one_letter_code
_entity_poly.pdbx_strand_id
1 'polypeptide(L)'
;MTYTEITSLALILVVISDIFLFKTSLLTTRAFWASYAIILPFQLLTNSWLTTREVVIYDATQIMGWRIAGAPIEDLLFGFAMVVGFLAYWEFRKKRANVA
;
A
#
# COMPACT_ATOMS: atom_id res chain seq x y z
N MET A 1 -3.73 -12.11 15.11
CA MET A 1 -4.20 -11.58 13.84
C MET A 1 -3.15 -11.92 12.81
N THR A 2 -3.53 -12.57 11.72
CA THR A 2 -2.60 -12.92 10.64
C THR A 2 -2.15 -11.65 9.89
N TYR A 3 -1.04 -11.73 9.18
CA TYR A 3 -0.55 -10.61 8.37
C TYR A 3 -1.59 -10.23 7.30
N THR A 4 -2.26 -11.24 6.73
CA THR A 4 -3.36 -11.07 5.80
C THR A 4 -4.54 -10.30 6.39
N GLU A 5 -4.93 -10.56 7.64
CA GLU A 5 -6.01 -9.83 8.32
C GLU A 5 -5.66 -8.35 8.50
N ILE A 6 -4.44 -8.05 8.94
CA ILE A 6 -3.99 -6.68 9.19
C ILE A 6 -3.90 -5.89 7.88
N THR A 7 -3.32 -6.49 6.84
CA THR A 7 -3.16 -5.84 5.53
C THR A 7 -4.50 -5.62 4.84
N SER A 8 -5.43 -6.57 4.93
CA SER A 8 -6.80 -6.42 4.42
C SER A 8 -7.56 -5.33 5.16
N LEU A 9 -7.45 -5.27 6.48
CA LEU A 9 -8.10 -4.24 7.29
C LEU A 9 -7.52 -2.85 6.99
N ALA A 10 -6.20 -2.74 6.85
CA ALA A 10 -5.54 -1.49 6.47
C ALA A 10 -6.02 -0.99 5.10
N LEU A 11 -6.14 -1.88 4.11
CA LEU A 11 -6.65 -1.54 2.78
C LEU A 11 -8.09 -1.01 2.86
N ILE A 12 -8.97 -1.70 3.57
CA ILE A 12 -10.38 -1.30 3.74
C ILE A 12 -10.45 0.08 4.42
N LEU A 13 -9.71 0.28 5.52
CA LEU A 13 -9.68 1.55 6.23
C LEU A 13 -9.20 2.70 5.34
N VAL A 14 -8.16 2.48 4.54
CA VAL A 14 -7.61 3.50 3.67
C VAL A 14 -8.57 3.85 2.54
N VAL A 15 -9.21 2.87 1.91
CA VAL A 15 -10.20 3.11 0.84
C VAL A 15 -11.41 3.86 1.40
N ILE A 16 -11.92 3.46 2.57
CA ILE A 16 -13.01 4.17 3.25
C ILE A 16 -12.57 5.60 3.59
N SER A 17 -11.33 5.79 4.05
CA SER A 17 -10.82 7.11 4.41
C SER A 17 -10.65 8.02 3.20
N ASP A 18 -10.13 7.53 2.07
CA ASP A 18 -10.00 8.31 0.83
C ASP A 18 -11.36 8.79 0.30
N ILE A 19 -12.37 7.90 0.32
CA ILE A 19 -13.71 8.17 -0.22
C ILE A 19 -14.55 9.03 0.75
N PHE A 20 -14.65 8.65 2.02
CA PHE A 20 -15.63 9.24 2.94
C PHE A 20 -15.06 10.35 3.82
N LEU A 21 -13.81 10.21 4.30
CA LEU A 21 -13.20 11.17 5.22
C LEU A 21 -12.52 12.31 4.46
N PHE A 22 -11.60 11.98 3.56
CA PHE A 22 -10.76 12.97 2.88
C PHE A 22 -11.39 13.50 1.59
N LYS A 23 -12.30 12.73 0.97
CA LYS A 23 -12.95 13.06 -0.31
C LYS A 23 -11.92 13.53 -1.34
N THR A 24 -10.79 12.84 -1.37
CA THR A 24 -9.64 13.16 -2.22
C THR A 24 -9.78 12.48 -3.58
N SER A 25 -10.53 11.37 -3.67
CA SER A 25 -10.75 10.59 -4.88
C SER A 25 -9.43 10.28 -5.62
N LEU A 26 -8.34 10.07 -4.87
CA LEU A 26 -7.00 9.87 -5.43
C LEU A 26 -6.96 8.66 -6.35
N LEU A 27 -7.68 7.60 -5.96
CA LEU A 27 -7.82 6.36 -6.72
C LEU A 27 -8.47 6.54 -8.10
N THR A 28 -9.15 7.65 -8.36
CA THR A 28 -9.77 7.93 -9.67
C THR A 28 -8.85 8.69 -10.63
N THR A 29 -7.70 9.16 -10.14
CA THR A 29 -6.84 10.08 -10.90
C THR A 29 -5.79 9.31 -11.72
N ARG A 30 -5.65 9.63 -13.02
CA ARG A 30 -4.65 9.00 -13.89
C ARG A 30 -3.21 9.20 -13.41
N ALA A 31 -2.90 10.38 -12.86
CA ALA A 31 -1.57 10.67 -12.31
C ALA A 31 -1.19 9.74 -11.15
N PHE A 32 -2.15 9.38 -10.30
CA PHE A 32 -1.91 8.41 -9.22
C PHE A 32 -1.51 7.05 -9.78
N TRP A 33 -2.28 6.53 -10.75
CA TRP A 33 -1.99 5.25 -11.38
C TRP A 33 -0.68 5.24 -12.17
N ALA A 34 -0.33 6.36 -12.84
CA ALA A 34 0.95 6.50 -13.53
C ALA A 34 2.13 6.43 -12.55
N SER A 35 2.06 7.15 -11.43
CA SER A 35 3.08 7.09 -10.38
C SER A 35 3.15 5.72 -9.72
N TYR A 36 2.00 5.10 -9.43
CA TYR A 36 1.96 3.77 -8.82
C TYR A 36 2.51 2.68 -9.75
N ALA A 37 2.29 2.79 -11.06
CA ALA A 37 2.87 1.90 -12.05
C ALA A 37 4.41 1.93 -12.08
N ILE A 38 5.02 3.04 -11.66
CA ILE A 38 6.47 3.15 -11.47
C ILE A 38 6.87 2.49 -10.14
N ILE A 39 6.13 2.73 -9.06
CA ILE A 39 6.44 2.19 -7.72
C ILE A 39 6.40 0.66 -7.71
N LEU A 40 5.39 0.06 -8.34
CA LEU A 40 5.13 -1.38 -8.31
C LEU A 40 6.32 -2.26 -8.76
N PRO A 41 6.98 -2.03 -9.93
CA PRO A 41 8.14 -2.82 -10.31
C PRO A 41 9.33 -2.62 -9.36
N PHE A 42 9.57 -1.41 -8.85
CA PHE A 42 10.62 -1.19 -7.86
C PHE A 42 10.33 -1.89 -6.53
N GLN A 43 9.08 -1.93 -6.12
CA GLN A 43 8.64 -2.66 -4.93
C GLN A 43 8.91 -4.16 -5.09
N LEU A 44 8.53 -4.74 -6.24
CA LEU A 44 8.80 -6.15 -6.54
C LEU A 44 10.29 -6.47 -6.62
N LEU A 45 11.09 -5.64 -7.30
CA LEU A 45 12.54 -5.84 -7.42
C LEU A 45 13.23 -5.78 -6.06
N THR A 46 12.90 -4.79 -5.24
CA THR A 46 13.50 -4.62 -3.91
C THR A 46 13.11 -5.75 -2.98
N ASN A 47 11.83 -6.13 -2.97
CA ASN A 47 11.36 -7.25 -2.18
C ASN A 47 12.03 -8.57 -2.60
N SER A 48 12.10 -8.85 -3.91
CA SER A 48 12.78 -10.03 -4.43
C SER A 48 14.25 -10.06 -4.01
N TRP A 49 14.94 -8.92 -4.06
CA TRP A 49 16.32 -8.81 -3.63
C TRP A 49 16.49 -9.09 -2.14
N LEU A 50 15.65 -8.49 -1.30
CA LEU A 50 15.71 -8.64 0.16
C LEU A 50 15.37 -10.06 0.61
N THR A 51 14.37 -10.70 0.01
CA THR A 51 14.02 -12.09 0.32
C THR A 51 15.12 -13.06 -0.11
N THR A 52 15.73 -12.84 -1.29
CA THR A 52 16.83 -13.71 -1.77
C THR A 52 18.07 -13.65 -0.87
N ARG A 53 18.27 -12.53 -0.16
CA ARG A 53 19.39 -12.32 0.76
C ARG A 53 19.09 -12.76 2.21
N GLU A 54 17.93 -13.36 2.45
CA GLU A 54 17.44 -13.75 3.79
C GLU A 54 17.43 -12.57 4.80
N VAL A 55 17.40 -11.33 4.29
CA VAL A 55 17.32 -10.12 5.13
C VAL A 55 15.89 -9.96 5.65
N VAL A 56 14.91 -10.34 4.83
CA VAL A 56 13.49 -10.34 5.18
C VAL A 56 12.96 -11.78 5.07
N ILE A 57 12.68 -12.39 6.22
CA ILE A 57 12.17 -13.75 6.33
C ILE A 57 10.71 -13.67 6.79
N TYR A 58 9.82 -14.22 5.99
CA TYR A 58 8.38 -14.27 6.30
C TYR A 58 8.03 -15.60 6.96
N ASP A 59 7.34 -15.54 8.09
CA ASP A 59 6.80 -16.72 8.78
C ASP A 59 5.63 -17.31 7.97
N ALA A 60 5.76 -18.57 7.58
CA ALA A 60 4.76 -19.30 6.80
C ALA A 60 3.40 -19.43 7.51
N THR A 61 3.36 -19.32 8.84
CA THR A 61 2.14 -19.40 9.64
C THR A 61 1.33 -18.10 9.64
N GLN A 62 1.92 -16.98 9.19
CA GLN A 62 1.29 -15.65 9.23
C GLN A 62 0.81 -15.18 7.85
N ILE A 63 1.19 -15.87 6.77
CA ILE A 63 0.91 -15.50 5.37
C ILE A 63 0.00 -16.54 4.68
N MET A 64 -0.76 -16.15 3.66
CA MET A 64 -1.58 -17.09 2.86
C MET A 64 -0.77 -18.06 1.99
N GLY A 65 0.56 -17.89 1.93
CA GLY A 65 1.48 -18.76 1.19
C GLY A 65 1.72 -18.39 -0.27
N TRP A 66 0.95 -17.44 -0.83
CA TRP A 66 1.13 -16.95 -2.20
C TRP A 66 2.24 -15.90 -2.25
N ARG A 67 3.27 -16.14 -3.07
CA ARG A 67 4.44 -15.27 -3.20
C ARG A 67 4.59 -14.77 -4.64
N ILE A 68 4.85 -13.48 -4.79
CA ILE A 68 5.17 -12.83 -6.07
C ILE A 68 6.56 -12.19 -5.91
N ALA A 69 7.49 -12.57 -6.80
CA ALA A 69 8.88 -12.08 -6.75
C ALA A 69 9.50 -12.19 -5.34
N GLY A 70 9.37 -13.35 -4.69
CA GLY A 70 9.93 -13.61 -3.35
C GLY A 70 9.09 -13.11 -2.17
N ALA A 71 8.29 -12.05 -2.33
CA ALA A 71 7.46 -11.50 -1.25
C ALA A 71 6.01 -12.04 -1.26
N PRO A 72 5.33 -12.09 -0.10
CA PRO A 72 3.92 -12.41 0.00
C PRO A 72 3.05 -11.41 -0.77
N ILE A 73 1.91 -11.85 -1.31
CA ILE A 73 0.98 -10.96 -2.00
C ILE A 73 0.42 -9.86 -1.08
N GLU A 74 0.36 -10.15 0.22
CA GLU A 74 -0.06 -9.22 1.27
C GLU A 74 0.83 -7.96 1.34
N ASP A 75 2.12 -8.07 1.02
CA ASP A 75 3.04 -6.91 0.99
C ASP A 75 2.67 -5.91 -0.10
N LEU A 76 2.09 -6.39 -1.21
CA LEU A 76 1.60 -5.53 -2.28
C LEU A 76 0.38 -4.73 -1.82
N LEU A 77 -0.56 -5.40 -1.13
CA LEU A 77 -1.74 -4.77 -0.55
C LEU A 77 -1.35 -3.75 0.52
N PHE A 78 -0.40 -4.12 1.38
CA PHE A 78 0.11 -3.23 2.42
C PHE A 78 0.79 -1.99 1.84
N GLY A 79 1.72 -2.17 0.89
CA GLY A 79 2.41 -1.07 0.23
C GLY A 79 1.43 -0.13 -0.49
N PHE A 80 0.43 -0.69 -1.17
CA PHE A 80 -0.64 0.10 -1.78
C PHE A 80 -1.43 0.91 -0.76
N ALA A 81 -1.91 0.27 0.32
CA ALA A 81 -2.66 0.93 1.38
C ALA A 81 -1.84 2.05 2.03
N MET A 82 -0.55 1.83 2.26
CA MET A 82 0.35 2.85 2.80
C MET A 82 0.47 4.07 1.89
N VAL A 83 0.72 3.86 0.59
CA VAL A 83 0.85 4.96 -0.39
C VAL A 83 -0.44 5.77 -0.49
N VAL A 84 -1.59 5.09 -0.63
CA VAL A 84 -2.90 5.75 -0.72
C VAL A 84 -3.21 6.52 0.56
N GLY A 85 -3.04 5.90 1.73
CA GLY A 85 -3.34 6.52 3.01
C GLY A 85 -2.50 7.77 3.26
N PHE A 86 -1.20 7.70 2.95
CA PHE A 86 -0.29 8.83 3.14
C PHE A 86 -0.62 10.00 2.19
N LEU A 87 -0.86 9.71 0.91
CA LEU A 87 -1.22 10.73 -0.07
C LEU A 87 -2.60 11.34 0.21
N ALA A 88 -3.58 10.54 0.62
CA ALA A 88 -4.91 11.03 0.96
C ALA A 88 -4.87 11.96 2.17
N TYR A 89 -4.10 11.59 3.20
CA TYR A 89 -3.87 12.47 4.35
C TYR A 89 -3.14 13.76 3.96
N TRP A 90 -2.12 13.67 3.11
CA TRP A 90 -1.37 14.83 2.63
C TRP A 90 -2.27 15.82 1.88
N GLU A 91 -3.04 15.33 0.89
CA GLU A 91 -3.97 16.15 0.12
C GLU A 91 -5.06 16.76 1.00
N PHE A 92 -5.54 16.03 2.01
CA PHE A 92 -6.48 16.58 2.98
C PHE A 92 -5.90 17.73 3.81
N ARG A 93 -4.66 17.62 4.27
CA ARG A 93 -3.98 18.69 5.01
C ARG A 93 -3.72 19.89 4.11
N LYS A 94 -3.31 19.66 2.86
CA LYS A 94 -3.11 20.71 1.84
C LYS A 94 -4.41 21.48 1.56
N LYS A 95 -5.54 20.78 1.37
CA LYS A 95 -6.86 21.43 1.22
C LYS A 95 -7.20 22.32 2.42
N ARG A 96 -6.93 21.87 3.66
CA ARG A 96 -7.20 22.68 4.86
C ARG A 96 -6.27 23.89 5.00
N ALA A 97 -5.00 23.76 4.62
CA ALA A 97 -4.04 24.87 4.67
C ALA A 97 -4.38 25.98 3.66
N ASN A 98 -4.93 25.64 2.49
CA ASN A 98 -5.31 26.62 1.47
C ASN A 98 -6.63 27.35 1.75
N VAL A 99 -7.37 26.93 2.78
CA VAL A 99 -8.67 27.53 3.16
C VAL A 99 -8.51 28.50 4.36
N ALA A 100 -7.33 28.54 4.98
CA ALA A 100 -6.96 29.47 6.04
C ALA A 100 -6.22 30.69 5.48
#